data_AF-R5I5G7-F1
#
_entry.id   AF-R5I5G7-F1
#
_cell.length_a   1.000
_cell.length_b   1.000
_cell.length_c   1.000
_cell.angle_alpha   90.00
_cell.angle_beta   90.00
_cell.angle_gamma   90.00
#
_symmetry.space_group_name_H-M   'P 1'
#
loop_
_entity.id
_entity.type
_entity.pdbx_description
1 polymer ?
#
loop_
_entity_poly.entity_id
_entity_poly.type
_entity_poly.pdbx_seq_one_letter_code
_entity_poly.pdbx_strand_id
1 'polypeptide(L)'
;MKTTLLSALALSLLLTCSCTASPEKTADSNTVVGISCAVTDNNSRIGRKYSEAVIKAGGIPFLLPVTEDTAALSAMLDEIDALILTGGEDLNPAIYGEEPHPELGTVDTLRDGYDLYLVRTAAARGIPILGICRGEQLINIAFGGTLYQDIPTQKPSETDHYQSFTNLRPIHPVRPVEGTWLAEIAGTGEYMVNSTHHQSAKDIAPGFRVAAWSPADSIVEALECIDGRPIWGVQFHPEGLTAGGDTTALNIFKFIVSKGREHRDRH
;
A
#
# COMPACT_ATOMS: atom_id res chain seq x y z
N MET A 1 -36.54 86.50 -14.34
CA MET A 1 -37.56 85.56 -14.88
C MET A 1 -36.84 84.25 -15.18
N LYS A 2 -37.02 83.26 -14.31
CA LYS A 2 -37.72 81.98 -14.58
C LYS A 2 -36.86 80.97 -15.37
N THR A 3 -36.23 79.99 -14.66
CA THR A 3 -36.55 78.52 -14.66
C THR A 3 -35.96 77.79 -15.88
N THR A 4 -35.25 76.64 -15.85
CA THR A 4 -35.33 75.40 -15.04
C THR A 4 -34.16 74.44 -15.42
N LEU A 5 -33.70 73.62 -14.45
CA LEU A 5 -33.13 72.23 -14.45
C LEU A 5 -32.49 71.61 -15.73
N LEU A 6 -31.48 70.73 -15.72
CA LEU A 6 -31.24 69.46 -14.98
C LEU A 6 -29.71 69.15 -14.98
N SER A 7 -29.05 68.92 -13.85
CA SER A 7 -28.68 67.62 -13.22
C SER A 7 -28.03 66.54 -14.12
N ALA A 8 -26.72 66.30 -13.92
CA ALA A 8 -26.10 65.00 -14.15
C ALA A 8 -24.91 64.84 -13.18
N LEU A 9 -25.14 64.14 -12.07
CA LEU A 9 -24.13 63.74 -11.10
C LEU A 9 -23.52 62.42 -11.60
N ALA A 10 -22.29 62.46 -12.12
CA ALA A 10 -21.56 61.26 -12.51
C ALA A 10 -20.93 60.64 -11.24
N LEU A 11 -21.61 59.66 -10.67
CA LEU A 11 -21.10 58.83 -9.58
C LEU A 11 -20.11 57.81 -10.16
N SER A 12 -18.82 58.09 -10.08
CA SER A 12 -17.76 57.14 -10.44
C SER A 12 -17.69 56.03 -9.40
N LEU A 13 -18.34 54.91 -9.69
CA LEU A 13 -18.23 53.66 -8.94
C LEU A 13 -16.81 53.10 -9.17
N LEU A 14 -15.92 53.28 -8.19
CA LEU A 14 -14.67 52.52 -8.11
C LEU A 14 -15.05 51.07 -7.82
N LEU A 15 -15.17 50.25 -8.87
CA LEU A 15 -15.13 48.79 -8.73
C LEU A 15 -13.74 48.44 -8.18
N THR A 16 -13.65 48.22 -6.88
CA THR A 16 -12.53 47.46 -6.31
C THR A 16 -12.64 46.05 -6.90
N CYS A 17 -11.77 45.76 -7.86
CA CYS A 17 -11.52 44.40 -8.30
C CYS A 17 -10.89 43.66 -7.11
N SER A 18 -11.75 43.13 -6.24
CA SER A 18 -11.34 42.15 -5.25
C SER A 18 -10.99 40.88 -6.02
N CYS A 19 -9.73 40.79 -6.45
CA CYS A 19 -9.10 39.51 -6.69
C CYS A 19 -9.27 38.72 -5.40
N THR A 20 -10.30 37.89 -5.32
CA THR A 20 -10.30 36.78 -4.38
C THR A 20 -9.15 35.89 -4.82
N ALA A 21 -7.99 36.12 -4.22
CA ALA A 21 -6.94 35.12 -4.22
C ALA A 21 -7.61 33.83 -3.76
N SER A 22 -7.60 32.82 -4.63
CA SER A 22 -7.88 31.45 -4.22
C SER A 22 -7.03 31.17 -2.98
N PRO A 23 -7.55 30.50 -1.95
CA PRO A 23 -6.74 30.18 -0.80
C PRO A 23 -5.50 29.45 -1.30
N GLU A 24 -4.34 30.04 -1.05
CA GLU A 24 -3.04 29.42 -1.20
C GLU A 24 -3.16 28.05 -0.49
N LYS A 25 -3.08 26.94 -1.24
CA LYS A 25 -3.03 25.59 -0.64
C LYS A 25 -1.90 25.64 0.38
N THR A 26 -2.24 25.67 1.66
CA THR A 26 -1.23 25.65 2.73
C THR A 26 -0.39 24.39 2.54
N ALA A 27 0.92 24.51 2.75
CA ALA A 27 1.91 23.44 2.62
C ALA A 27 1.75 22.31 3.67
N ASP A 28 0.53 22.09 4.16
CA ASP A 28 0.23 21.37 5.41
C ASP A 28 -1.00 20.44 5.26
N SER A 29 -1.33 20.00 4.04
CA SER A 29 -2.21 18.85 3.89
C SER A 29 -1.41 17.57 4.19
N ASN A 30 -1.85 16.81 5.18
CA ASN A 30 -1.26 15.51 5.48
C ASN A 30 -1.55 14.52 4.34
N THR A 31 -0.60 13.62 4.05
CA THR A 31 -0.78 12.59 3.01
C THR A 31 -1.84 11.58 3.42
N VAL A 32 -2.90 11.42 2.63
CA VAL A 32 -3.97 10.44 2.87
C VAL A 32 -3.55 9.08 2.33
N VAL A 33 -3.50 8.07 3.18
CA VAL A 33 -3.08 6.71 2.82
C VAL A 33 -4.27 5.78 2.94
N GLY A 34 -4.77 5.29 1.80
CA GLY A 34 -5.76 4.23 1.73
C GLY A 34 -5.21 2.92 2.30
N ILE A 35 -5.98 2.24 3.13
CA ILE A 35 -5.62 0.94 3.72
C ILE A 35 -6.73 -0.06 3.37
N SER A 36 -6.38 -1.12 2.65
CA SER A 36 -7.36 -2.13 2.26
C SER A 36 -7.84 -2.94 3.46
N CYS A 37 -9.15 -3.16 3.55
CA CYS A 37 -9.76 -3.93 4.64
C CYS A 37 -9.80 -5.43 4.36
N ALA A 38 -9.85 -6.22 5.42
CA ALA A 38 -10.24 -7.63 5.40
C ALA A 38 -11.72 -7.77 5.82
N VAL A 39 -12.33 -8.92 5.52
CA VAL A 39 -13.69 -9.27 5.97
C VAL A 39 -13.62 -10.21 7.16
N THR A 40 -14.38 -9.93 8.22
CA THR A 40 -14.61 -10.90 9.30
C THR A 40 -15.94 -10.65 9.96
N ASP A 41 -16.72 -11.71 10.15
CA ASP A 41 -18.08 -11.65 10.71
C ASP A 41 -18.95 -10.61 9.99
N ASN A 42 -18.82 -10.54 8.66
CA ASN A 42 -19.49 -9.57 7.80
C ASN A 42 -19.12 -8.09 8.05
N ASN A 43 -18.00 -7.82 8.73
CA ASN A 43 -17.47 -6.48 8.93
C ASN A 43 -16.18 -6.25 8.11
N SER A 44 -16.04 -5.05 7.55
CA SER A 44 -14.75 -4.57 7.06
C SER A 44 -13.88 -4.15 8.25
N ARG A 45 -12.68 -4.73 8.36
CA ARG A 45 -11.75 -4.44 9.46
C ARG A 45 -10.29 -4.41 9.02
N ILE A 46 -9.46 -3.75 9.82
CA ILE A 46 -8.00 -3.80 9.71
C ILE A 46 -7.39 -4.07 11.08
N GLY A 47 -6.18 -4.64 11.10
CA GLY A 47 -5.36 -4.65 12.30
C GLY A 47 -4.96 -3.22 12.69
N ARG A 48 -5.16 -2.85 13.96
CA ARG A 48 -4.86 -1.50 14.47
C ARG A 48 -3.43 -1.02 14.17
N LYS A 49 -2.47 -1.95 14.10
CA LYS A 49 -1.06 -1.63 13.84
C LYS A 49 -0.82 -0.99 12.47
N TYR A 50 -1.63 -1.32 11.45
CA TYR A 50 -1.51 -0.69 10.13
C TYR A 50 -1.80 0.81 10.20
N SER A 51 -2.94 1.21 10.76
CA SER A 51 -3.32 2.62 10.88
C SER A 51 -2.39 3.38 11.83
N GLU A 52 -1.94 2.77 12.93
CA GLU A 52 -0.96 3.38 13.83
C GLU A 52 0.39 3.60 13.18
N ALA A 53 0.86 2.68 12.33
CA ALA A 53 2.12 2.84 11.62
C ALA A 53 2.05 4.00 10.60
N VAL A 54 0.93 4.15 9.89
CA VAL A 54 0.67 5.30 9.01
C VAL A 54 0.67 6.62 9.80
N ILE A 55 -0.01 6.67 10.96
CA ILE A 55 -0.04 7.86 11.82
C ILE A 55 1.37 8.20 12.32
N LYS A 56 2.14 7.21 12.79
CA LYS A 56 3.53 7.41 13.24
C LYS A 56 4.46 7.89 12.11
N ALA A 57 4.15 7.55 10.86
CA ALA A 57 4.87 8.02 9.68
C ALA A 57 4.45 9.43 9.22
N GLY A 58 3.44 10.04 9.85
CA GLY A 58 2.92 11.37 9.49
C GLY A 58 1.87 11.36 8.39
N GLY A 59 1.28 10.21 8.08
CA GLY A 59 0.14 10.07 7.16
C GLY A 59 -1.21 10.05 7.88
N ILE A 60 -2.29 10.20 7.11
CA ILE A 60 -3.67 10.04 7.58
C ILE A 60 -4.21 8.70 7.05
N PRO A 61 -4.53 7.73 7.91
CA PRO A 61 -5.10 6.46 7.46
C PRO A 61 -6.55 6.65 6.99
N PHE A 62 -6.85 6.15 5.80
CA PHE A 62 -8.19 6.10 5.21
C PHE A 62 -8.56 4.64 4.96
N LEU A 63 -9.58 4.13 5.66
CA LEU A 63 -9.96 2.71 5.55
C LEU A 63 -10.85 2.52 4.32
N LEU A 64 -10.48 1.59 3.46
CA LEU A 64 -11.24 1.23 2.27
C LEU A 64 -12.10 0.00 2.59
N PRO A 65 -13.42 0.15 2.85
CA PRO A 65 -14.27 -1.00 3.17
C PRO A 65 -14.37 -1.97 1.99
N VAL A 66 -14.53 -3.26 2.29
CA VAL A 66 -14.69 -4.31 1.28
C VAL A 66 -16.09 -4.21 0.67
N THR A 67 -16.15 -4.13 -0.65
CA THR A 67 -17.38 -4.08 -1.45
C THR A 67 -17.09 -4.52 -2.89
N GLU A 68 -18.10 -5.04 -3.59
CA GLU A 68 -18.03 -5.34 -5.03
C GLU A 68 -18.40 -4.13 -5.91
N ASP A 69 -18.85 -3.03 -5.30
CA ASP A 69 -19.19 -1.80 -6.02
C ASP A 69 -17.93 -1.09 -6.52
N THR A 70 -17.53 -1.42 -7.74
CA THR A 70 -16.37 -0.85 -8.42
C THR A 70 -16.46 0.67 -8.60
N ALA A 71 -17.66 1.26 -8.71
CA ALA A 71 -17.82 2.70 -8.81
C ALA A 71 -17.51 3.38 -7.47
N ALA A 72 -17.98 2.79 -6.36
CA ALA A 72 -17.62 3.23 -5.02
C ALA A 72 -16.11 3.09 -4.76
N LEU A 73 -15.51 1.94 -5.09
CA LEU A 73 -14.06 1.73 -4.96
C LEU A 73 -13.24 2.74 -5.78
N SER A 74 -13.68 3.02 -7.02
CA SER A 74 -13.05 4.03 -7.87
C SER A 74 -13.07 5.40 -7.22
N ALA A 75 -14.22 5.80 -6.66
CA ALA A 75 -14.37 7.09 -5.99
C ALA A 75 -13.52 7.17 -4.72
N MET A 76 -13.41 6.08 -3.94
CA MET A 76 -12.52 6.05 -2.78
C MET A 76 -11.04 6.21 -3.17
N LEU A 77 -10.63 5.65 -4.31
CA LEU A 77 -9.27 5.82 -4.82
C LEU A 77 -8.97 7.26 -5.28
N ASP A 78 -9.99 8.08 -5.57
CA ASP A 78 -9.80 9.50 -5.89
C ASP A 78 -9.48 10.34 -4.64
N GLU A 79 -9.73 9.81 -3.45
CA GLU A 79 -9.56 10.51 -2.16
C GLU A 79 -8.25 10.16 -1.44
N ILE A 80 -7.39 9.32 -2.03
CA ILE A 80 -6.15 8.86 -1.41
C ILE A 80 -4.92 9.25 -2.23
N ASP A 81 -3.82 9.51 -1.53
CA ASP A 81 -2.54 9.85 -2.13
C ASP A 81 -1.64 8.61 -2.32
N ALA A 82 -1.85 7.56 -1.53
CA ALA A 82 -1.15 6.28 -1.60
C ALA A 82 -2.04 5.14 -1.09
N LEU A 83 -1.71 3.90 -1.47
CA LEU A 83 -2.44 2.68 -1.10
C LEU A 83 -1.52 1.69 -0.35
N ILE A 84 -2.01 1.15 0.76
CA ILE A 84 -1.44 0.00 1.45
C ILE A 84 -2.40 -1.18 1.33
N LEU A 85 -1.93 -2.28 0.76
CA LEU A 85 -2.63 -3.56 0.73
C LEU A 85 -2.21 -4.40 1.93
N THR A 86 -3.17 -4.80 2.76
CA THR A 86 -2.91 -5.46 4.03
C THR A 86 -2.67 -6.96 3.89
N GLY A 87 -2.00 -7.56 4.90
CA GLY A 87 -1.90 -9.00 5.05
C GLY A 87 -3.24 -9.67 5.32
N GLY A 88 -3.28 -11.01 5.30
CA GLY A 88 -4.51 -11.75 5.48
C GLY A 88 -4.36 -13.25 5.24
N GLU A 89 -5.51 -13.87 5.00
CA GLU A 89 -5.68 -15.24 4.53
C GLU A 89 -5.11 -15.47 3.13
N ASP A 90 -5.21 -16.70 2.64
CA ASP A 90 -4.60 -17.10 1.37
C ASP A 90 -5.37 -16.53 0.17
N LEU A 91 -4.67 -16.39 -0.96
CA LEU A 91 -5.26 -15.97 -2.23
C LEU A 91 -5.80 -17.17 -3.00
N ASN A 92 -6.99 -17.07 -3.58
CA ASN A 92 -7.58 -18.16 -4.36
C ASN A 92 -6.70 -18.52 -5.57
N PRO A 93 -6.18 -19.76 -5.70
CA PRO A 93 -5.30 -20.17 -6.79
C PRO A 93 -5.84 -19.98 -8.21
N ALA A 94 -7.16 -19.98 -8.36
CA ALA A 94 -7.81 -19.73 -9.65
C ALA A 94 -7.48 -18.35 -10.24
N ILE A 95 -7.16 -17.35 -9.42
CA ILE A 95 -6.85 -16.00 -9.90
C ILE A 95 -5.45 -15.89 -10.55
N TYR A 96 -4.60 -16.90 -10.37
CA TYR A 96 -3.29 -17.04 -11.04
C TYR A 96 -3.15 -18.35 -11.81
N GLY A 97 -4.27 -19.03 -12.10
CA GLY A 97 -4.31 -20.16 -13.02
C GLY A 97 -3.77 -21.48 -12.48
N GLU A 98 -3.74 -21.66 -11.16
CA GLU A 98 -3.36 -22.92 -10.52
C GLU A 98 -4.57 -23.61 -9.85
N GLU A 99 -4.47 -24.93 -9.68
CA GLU A 99 -5.40 -25.72 -8.87
C GLU A 99 -5.01 -25.61 -7.37
N PRO A 100 -5.98 -25.75 -6.45
CA PRO A 100 -5.71 -25.63 -5.03
C PRO A 100 -4.80 -26.74 -4.50
N HIS A 101 -3.74 -26.33 -3.80
CA HIS A 101 -2.84 -27.22 -3.07
C HIS A 101 -3.56 -27.81 -1.84
N PRO A 102 -3.24 -29.05 -1.42
CA PRO A 102 -3.87 -29.67 -0.24
C PRO A 102 -3.72 -28.86 1.07
N GLU A 103 -2.65 -28.11 1.21
CA GLU A 103 -2.35 -27.26 2.38
C GLU A 103 -2.87 -25.82 2.24
N LEU A 104 -3.66 -25.51 1.20
CA LEU A 104 -4.26 -24.19 1.04
C LEU A 104 -5.12 -23.84 2.26
N GLY A 105 -4.88 -22.66 2.81
CA GLY A 105 -5.66 -22.10 3.90
C GLY A 105 -7.03 -21.60 3.46
N THR A 106 -7.66 -20.82 4.33
CA THR A 106 -8.92 -20.16 4.00
C THR A 106 -8.69 -19.12 2.90
N VAL A 107 -9.61 -19.05 1.94
CA VAL A 107 -9.61 -18.03 0.88
C VAL A 107 -10.88 -17.18 0.97
N ASP A 108 -10.80 -15.92 0.57
CA ASP A 108 -11.94 -15.01 0.48
C ASP A 108 -12.02 -14.42 -0.94
N THR A 109 -12.88 -15.00 -1.77
CA THR A 109 -13.03 -14.58 -3.18
C THR A 109 -13.58 -13.16 -3.34
N LEU A 110 -14.38 -12.70 -2.37
CA LEU A 110 -14.91 -11.33 -2.37
C LEU A 110 -13.75 -10.36 -2.18
N ARG A 111 -12.91 -10.63 -1.17
CA ARG A 111 -11.71 -9.83 -0.91
C ARG A 111 -10.70 -9.91 -2.05
N ASP A 112 -10.49 -11.08 -2.64
CA ASP A 112 -9.60 -11.24 -3.80
C ASP A 112 -10.00 -10.33 -4.96
N GLY A 113 -11.29 -10.31 -5.31
CA GLY A 113 -11.81 -9.42 -6.36
C GLY A 113 -11.68 -7.93 -6.02
N TYR A 114 -12.01 -7.56 -4.78
CA TYR A 114 -11.86 -6.21 -4.24
C TYR A 114 -10.42 -5.71 -4.29
N ASP A 115 -9.47 -6.50 -3.78
CA ASP A 115 -8.06 -6.11 -3.72
C ASP A 115 -7.44 -6.09 -5.13
N LEU A 116 -7.80 -7.03 -6.02
CA LEU A 116 -7.41 -7.02 -7.43
C LEU A 116 -7.89 -5.76 -8.15
N TYR A 117 -9.11 -5.31 -7.86
CA TYR A 117 -9.63 -4.07 -8.41
C TYR A 117 -8.84 -2.85 -7.91
N LEU A 118 -8.57 -2.78 -6.60
CA LEU A 118 -7.80 -1.70 -6.01
C LEU A 118 -6.39 -1.61 -6.59
N VAL A 119 -5.64 -2.71 -6.61
CA VAL A 119 -4.23 -2.70 -7.07
C VAL A 119 -4.13 -2.33 -8.54
N ARG A 120 -5.00 -2.85 -9.41
CA ARG A 120 -4.98 -2.54 -10.85
C ARG A 120 -5.38 -1.10 -11.13
N THR A 121 -6.41 -0.61 -10.44
CA THR A 121 -6.90 0.76 -10.64
C THR A 121 -5.91 1.79 -10.09
N ALA A 122 -5.37 1.57 -8.90
CA ALA A 122 -4.33 2.42 -8.31
C ALA A 122 -3.08 2.46 -9.19
N ALA A 123 -2.63 1.30 -9.69
CA ALA A 123 -1.49 1.22 -10.60
C ALA A 123 -1.73 1.98 -11.91
N ALA A 124 -2.92 1.87 -12.50
CA ALA A 124 -3.30 2.60 -13.71
C ALA A 124 -3.33 4.12 -13.51
N ARG A 125 -3.61 4.59 -12.28
CA ARG A 125 -3.58 6.01 -11.90
C ARG A 125 -2.20 6.49 -11.44
N GLY A 126 -1.22 5.60 -11.33
CA GLY A 126 0.09 5.93 -10.77
C GLY A 126 0.05 6.30 -9.28
N ILE A 127 -0.99 5.87 -8.56
CA ILE A 127 -1.06 5.96 -7.09
C ILE A 127 0.02 5.03 -6.52
N PRO A 128 0.91 5.51 -5.63
CA PRO A 128 1.90 4.70 -4.92
C PRO A 128 1.26 3.54 -4.15
N ILE A 129 1.80 2.33 -4.29
CA ILE A 129 1.28 1.12 -3.66
C ILE A 129 2.37 0.44 -2.83
N LEU A 130 2.03 0.06 -1.60
CA LEU A 130 2.80 -0.87 -0.78
C LEU A 130 1.95 -2.10 -0.43
N GLY A 131 2.39 -3.28 -0.86
CA GLY A 131 1.83 -4.56 -0.43
C GLY A 131 2.53 -5.12 0.81
N ILE A 132 1.75 -5.61 1.77
CA ILE A 132 2.29 -6.25 2.98
C ILE A 132 1.75 -7.68 3.08
N CYS A 133 2.65 -8.66 3.17
CA CYS A 133 2.34 -10.08 3.25
C CYS A 133 1.42 -10.53 2.09
N ARG A 134 0.16 -10.88 2.36
CA ARG A 134 -0.86 -11.12 1.33
C ARG A 134 -0.92 -10.01 0.26
N GLY A 135 -0.72 -8.76 0.65
CA GLY A 135 -0.71 -7.63 -0.28
C GLY A 135 0.45 -7.67 -1.28
N GLU A 136 1.63 -8.15 -0.89
CA GLU A 136 2.77 -8.36 -1.79
C GLU A 136 2.50 -9.49 -2.79
N GLN A 137 1.95 -10.59 -2.29
CA GLN A 137 1.55 -11.74 -3.11
C GLN A 137 0.49 -11.35 -4.14
N LEU A 138 -0.50 -10.57 -3.71
CA LEU A 138 -1.56 -10.04 -4.59
C LEU A 138 -0.98 -9.11 -5.66
N ILE A 139 -0.01 -8.26 -5.33
CA ILE A 139 0.70 -7.44 -6.35
C ILE A 139 1.34 -8.36 -7.39
N ASN A 140 2.07 -9.39 -6.95
CA ASN A 140 2.72 -10.33 -7.87
C ASN A 140 1.69 -10.99 -8.81
N ILE A 141 0.60 -11.52 -8.25
CA ILE A 141 -0.50 -12.13 -9.01
C ILE A 141 -1.15 -11.13 -9.97
N ALA A 142 -1.43 -9.91 -9.52
CA ALA A 142 -2.16 -8.91 -10.30
C ALA A 142 -1.46 -8.56 -11.63
N PHE A 143 -0.13 -8.75 -11.67
CA PHE A 143 0.73 -8.51 -12.82
C PHE A 143 1.29 -9.78 -13.48
N GLY A 144 0.76 -10.95 -13.14
CA GLY A 144 1.02 -12.20 -13.86
C GLY A 144 2.10 -13.11 -13.27
N GLY A 145 2.46 -12.90 -11.99
CA GLY A 145 3.25 -13.85 -11.23
C GLY A 145 2.41 -14.99 -10.61
N THR A 146 3.09 -15.91 -9.93
CA THR A 146 2.49 -17.07 -9.24
C THR A 146 2.97 -17.16 -7.79
N LEU A 147 2.39 -18.07 -7.00
CA LEU A 147 2.78 -18.31 -5.61
C LEU A 147 3.26 -19.74 -5.38
N TYR A 148 4.12 -19.92 -4.38
CA TYR A 148 4.13 -21.13 -3.59
C TYR A 148 2.90 -21.08 -2.69
N GLN A 149 2.02 -22.07 -2.82
CA GLN A 149 0.80 -22.21 -2.02
C GLN A 149 1.06 -22.75 -0.62
N ASP A 150 2.17 -23.47 -0.44
CA ASP A 150 2.70 -23.88 0.86
C ASP A 150 4.23 -24.06 0.78
N ILE A 151 4.97 -23.19 1.47
CA ILE A 151 6.44 -23.19 1.50
C ILE A 151 6.99 -24.49 2.12
N PRO A 152 6.53 -24.97 3.29
CA PRO A 152 7.01 -26.23 3.88
C PRO A 152 7.03 -27.42 2.93
N THR A 153 5.99 -27.62 2.12
CA THR A 153 5.90 -28.76 1.20
C THR A 153 6.58 -28.52 -0.14
N GLN A 154 6.56 -27.29 -0.66
CA GLN A 154 7.07 -27.00 -2.01
C GLN A 154 8.54 -26.52 -2.01
N LYS A 155 9.02 -25.96 -0.91
CA LYS A 155 10.37 -25.43 -0.73
C LYS A 155 10.87 -25.60 0.72
N PRO A 156 11.02 -26.84 1.20
CA PRO A 156 11.37 -27.12 2.59
C PRO A 156 12.72 -26.49 2.96
N SER A 157 12.76 -25.85 4.13
CA SER A 157 13.96 -25.27 4.73
C SER A 157 13.91 -25.37 6.26
N GLU A 158 15.04 -25.08 6.92
CA GLU A 158 15.06 -24.95 8.39
C GLU A 158 14.53 -23.58 8.86
N THR A 159 14.27 -22.66 7.93
CA THR A 159 13.71 -21.34 8.24
C THR A 159 12.21 -21.46 8.42
N ASP A 160 11.74 -21.13 9.62
CA ASP A 160 10.32 -21.02 9.92
C ASP A 160 9.79 -19.67 9.43
N HIS A 161 8.85 -19.70 8.49
CA HIS A 161 8.14 -18.53 7.96
C HIS A 161 6.80 -18.29 8.69
N TYR A 162 6.47 -19.08 9.70
CA TYR A 162 5.19 -18.97 10.41
C TYR A 162 5.36 -18.87 11.92
N GLN A 163 5.50 -17.66 12.45
CA GLN A 163 5.51 -17.43 13.90
C GLN A 163 4.08 -17.46 14.47
N SER A 164 3.80 -18.39 15.38
CA SER A 164 2.48 -18.58 15.97
C SER A 164 2.13 -17.60 17.11
N PHE A 165 3.10 -16.85 17.63
CA PHE A 165 2.92 -16.06 18.86
C PHE A 165 2.70 -14.56 18.62
N THR A 166 3.65 -13.89 17.97
CA THR A 166 3.63 -12.43 17.85
C THR A 166 4.44 -11.96 16.66
N ASN A 167 3.88 -11.04 15.87
CA ASN A 167 4.63 -10.34 14.83
C ASN A 167 5.32 -9.06 15.36
N LEU A 168 5.50 -8.91 16.68
CA LEU A 168 6.19 -7.74 17.24
C LEU A 168 7.72 -7.89 17.26
N ARG A 169 8.24 -9.08 16.99
CA ARG A 169 9.66 -9.40 17.07
C ARG A 169 10.11 -10.12 15.80
N PRO A 170 11.37 -9.92 15.38
CA PRO A 170 11.90 -10.65 14.25
C PRO A 170 12.29 -12.08 14.61
N ILE A 171 12.28 -12.97 13.63
CA ILE A 171 12.57 -14.40 13.77
C ILE A 171 13.57 -14.94 12.72
N HIS A 172 13.72 -14.30 11.56
CA HIS A 172 14.72 -14.67 10.56
C HIS A 172 15.30 -13.43 9.84
N PRO A 173 16.49 -13.54 9.24
CA PRO A 173 17.05 -12.46 8.43
C PRO A 173 16.44 -12.44 7.03
N VAL A 174 16.45 -11.26 6.41
CA VAL A 174 16.32 -11.05 4.96
C VAL A 174 17.51 -10.25 4.47
N ARG A 175 17.87 -10.41 3.20
CA ARG A 175 18.95 -9.65 2.58
C ARG A 175 18.41 -8.77 1.45
N PRO A 176 18.29 -7.45 1.67
CA PRO A 176 17.95 -6.52 0.61
C PRO A 176 18.98 -6.53 -0.52
N VAL A 177 18.50 -6.38 -1.75
CA VAL A 177 19.32 -6.34 -2.96
C VAL A 177 19.81 -4.92 -3.19
N GLU A 178 21.10 -4.75 -3.51
CA GLU A 178 21.67 -3.44 -3.78
C GLU A 178 20.93 -2.68 -4.89
N GLY A 179 20.72 -1.39 -4.67
CA GLY A 179 20.02 -0.50 -5.60
C GLY A 179 18.51 -0.68 -5.65
N THR A 180 17.90 -1.33 -4.64
CA THR A 180 16.44 -1.47 -4.49
C THR A 180 15.91 -0.56 -3.39
N TRP A 181 14.61 -0.25 -3.42
CA TRP A 181 13.97 0.61 -2.42
C TRP A 181 14.19 0.15 -0.97
N LEU A 182 14.18 -1.16 -0.74
CA LEU A 182 14.35 -1.71 0.60
C LEU A 182 15.82 -1.59 1.05
N ALA A 183 16.78 -1.73 0.14
CA ALA A 183 18.19 -1.49 0.46
C ALA A 183 18.48 -0.02 0.77
N GLU A 184 17.75 0.93 0.18
CA GLU A 184 17.85 2.35 0.56
C GLU A 184 17.38 2.61 2.00
N ILE A 185 16.43 1.80 2.50
CA ILE A 185 15.85 1.94 3.83
C ILE A 185 16.61 1.15 4.89
N ALA A 186 16.94 -0.11 4.61
CA ALA A 186 17.49 -1.07 5.58
C ALA A 186 19.00 -1.32 5.39
N GLY A 187 19.61 -0.79 4.32
CA GLY A 187 20.95 -1.15 3.88
C GLY A 187 21.00 -2.50 3.16
N THR A 188 22.20 -2.92 2.76
CA THR A 188 22.44 -4.18 2.03
C THR A 188 22.90 -5.35 2.92
N GLY A 189 23.00 -5.10 4.23
CA GLY A 189 23.25 -6.14 5.23
C GLY A 189 22.02 -6.99 5.52
N GLU A 190 22.15 -7.96 6.42
CA GLU A 190 20.99 -8.70 6.90
C GLU A 190 20.10 -7.82 7.77
N TYR A 191 18.81 -7.80 7.44
CA TYR A 191 17.77 -7.14 8.22
C TYR A 191 16.88 -8.21 8.86
N MET A 192 16.76 -8.19 10.18
CA MET A 192 15.96 -9.16 10.92
C MET A 192 14.47 -8.79 10.84
N VAL A 193 13.63 -9.71 10.37
CA VAL A 193 12.19 -9.48 10.16
C VAL A 193 11.33 -10.52 10.88
N ASN A 194 10.07 -10.16 11.09
CA ASN A 194 9.04 -11.07 11.61
C ASN A 194 8.45 -11.88 10.44
N SER A 195 7.80 -13.02 10.71
CA SER A 195 7.15 -13.78 9.64
C SER A 195 5.91 -14.53 10.10
N THR A 196 4.82 -14.43 9.34
CA THR A 196 3.51 -15.04 9.60
C THR A 196 2.85 -15.48 8.30
N HIS A 197 3.61 -16.15 7.42
CA HIS A 197 3.11 -16.60 6.13
C HIS A 197 3.59 -18.02 5.84
N HIS A 198 2.72 -18.79 5.20
CA HIS A 198 3.07 -20.10 4.65
C HIS A 198 3.07 -20.10 3.12
N GLN A 199 2.62 -19.01 2.49
CA GLN A 199 2.69 -18.76 1.05
C GLN A 199 3.81 -17.73 0.74
N SER A 200 4.30 -17.71 -0.49
CA SER A 200 5.21 -16.65 -0.99
C SER A 200 5.18 -16.55 -2.50
N ALA A 201 5.69 -15.43 -3.05
CA ALA A 201 5.89 -15.29 -4.49
C ALA A 201 6.85 -16.39 -5.04
N LYS A 202 6.44 -17.02 -6.14
CA LYS A 202 7.19 -18.08 -6.84
C LYS A 202 7.77 -17.56 -8.15
N ASP A 203 6.90 -17.38 -9.16
CA ASP A 203 7.29 -16.73 -10.40
C ASP A 203 7.00 -15.24 -10.28
N ILE A 204 8.04 -14.42 -10.42
CA ILE A 204 7.91 -12.97 -10.31
C ILE A 204 7.26 -12.39 -11.56
N ALA A 205 6.27 -11.52 -11.34
CA ALA A 205 5.54 -10.84 -12.39
C ALA A 205 6.46 -10.07 -13.36
N PRO A 206 6.14 -10.06 -14.67
CA PRO A 206 6.79 -9.17 -15.62
C PRO A 206 6.77 -7.71 -15.17
N GLY A 207 7.90 -7.01 -15.34
CA GLY A 207 8.04 -5.63 -14.91
C GLY A 207 8.35 -5.46 -13.41
N PHE A 208 8.58 -6.56 -12.68
CA PHE A 208 9.03 -6.55 -11.30
C PHE A 208 10.40 -7.21 -11.15
N ARG A 209 11.09 -6.86 -10.06
CA ARG A 209 12.24 -7.60 -9.57
C ARG A 209 12.09 -7.82 -8.08
N VAL A 210 12.85 -8.78 -7.56
CA VAL A 210 12.94 -9.02 -6.13
C VAL A 210 13.85 -7.98 -5.48
N ALA A 211 13.37 -7.43 -4.37
CA ALA A 211 14.05 -6.44 -3.55
C ALA A 211 14.72 -7.03 -2.31
N ALA A 212 14.27 -8.19 -1.83
CA ALA A 212 14.95 -8.95 -0.77
C ALA A 212 14.57 -10.43 -0.82
N TRP A 213 15.46 -11.26 -0.28
CA TRP A 213 15.26 -12.70 -0.11
C TRP A 213 15.63 -13.13 1.29
N SER A 214 15.01 -14.19 1.79
CA SER A 214 15.55 -14.95 2.91
C SER A 214 16.85 -15.65 2.46
N PRO A 215 17.99 -15.44 3.14
CA PRO A 215 19.28 -15.95 2.70
C PRO A 215 19.42 -17.48 2.82
N ALA A 216 18.63 -18.12 3.67
CA ALA A 216 18.74 -19.56 3.94
C ALA A 216 18.03 -20.42 2.88
N ASP A 217 16.95 -19.90 2.28
CA ASP A 217 16.08 -20.66 1.38
C ASP A 217 15.68 -19.89 0.13
N SER A 218 16.15 -18.65 -0.05
CA SER A 218 15.82 -17.80 -1.20
C SER A 218 14.33 -17.54 -1.38
N ILE A 219 13.52 -17.64 -0.31
CA ILE A 219 12.12 -17.19 -0.35
C ILE A 219 12.12 -15.67 -0.59
N VAL A 220 11.20 -15.22 -1.44
CA VAL A 220 11.06 -13.81 -1.81
C VAL A 220 10.44 -13.07 -0.64
N GLU A 221 11.09 -11.99 -0.21
CA GLU A 221 10.73 -11.23 0.99
C GLU A 221 10.35 -9.79 0.71
N ALA A 222 10.70 -9.30 -0.48
CA ALA A 222 10.25 -8.02 -0.97
C ALA A 222 10.32 -7.98 -2.49
N LEU A 223 9.45 -7.20 -3.12
CA LEU A 223 9.48 -6.91 -4.56
C LEU A 223 9.38 -5.42 -4.82
N GLU A 224 9.78 -5.02 -6.02
CA GLU A 224 9.52 -3.68 -6.54
C GLU A 224 9.32 -3.69 -8.04
N CYS A 225 8.50 -2.75 -8.51
CA CYS A 225 8.28 -2.54 -9.92
C CYS A 225 9.47 -1.81 -10.55
N ILE A 226 9.87 -2.24 -11.75
CA ILE A 226 11.03 -1.68 -12.49
C ILE A 226 10.63 -0.97 -13.78
N ASP A 227 9.33 -0.91 -14.10
CA ASP A 227 8.82 -0.22 -15.30
C ASP A 227 8.39 1.23 -15.06
N GLY A 228 8.70 1.77 -13.89
CA GLY A 228 8.43 3.16 -13.50
C GLY A 228 7.13 3.37 -12.72
N ARG A 229 6.27 2.35 -12.57
CA ARG A 229 5.11 2.44 -11.66
C ARG A 229 5.57 2.44 -10.19
N PRO A 230 4.97 3.27 -9.31
CA PRO A 230 5.37 3.36 -7.90
C PRO A 230 4.77 2.22 -7.07
N ILE A 231 5.27 0.99 -7.24
CA ILE A 231 4.70 -0.21 -6.61
C ILE A 231 5.81 -1.02 -5.93
N TRP A 232 5.59 -1.33 -4.65
CA TRP A 232 6.51 -2.07 -3.79
C TRP A 232 5.77 -3.10 -2.94
N GLY A 233 6.48 -4.11 -2.45
CA GLY A 233 5.92 -5.12 -1.57
C GLY A 233 6.95 -5.67 -0.59
N VAL A 234 6.48 -6.07 0.58
CA VAL A 234 7.23 -6.86 1.57
C VAL A 234 6.38 -8.04 2.04
N GLN A 235 7.02 -9.19 2.26
CA GLN A 235 6.35 -10.41 2.70
C GLN A 235 6.19 -10.45 4.22
N PHE A 236 7.14 -9.87 4.96
CA PHE A 236 7.05 -9.66 6.40
C PHE A 236 6.05 -8.54 6.79
N HIS A 237 5.87 -8.33 8.09
CA HIS A 237 4.87 -7.44 8.68
C HIS A 237 5.50 -6.20 9.34
N PRO A 238 5.88 -5.15 8.58
CA PRO A 238 6.53 -3.97 9.13
C PRO A 238 5.64 -3.19 10.12
N GLU A 239 4.31 -3.31 10.05
CA GLU A 239 3.39 -2.73 11.02
C GLU A 239 3.57 -3.36 12.41
N GLY A 240 3.85 -4.68 12.43
CA GLY A 240 4.18 -5.43 13.64
C GLY A 240 5.50 -4.98 14.25
N LEU A 241 6.56 -4.92 13.43
CA LEU A 241 7.89 -4.48 13.86
C LEU A 241 7.88 -3.01 14.33
N THR A 242 7.15 -2.13 13.66
CA THR A 242 6.96 -0.73 14.06
C THR A 242 6.28 -0.62 15.43
N ALA A 243 5.30 -1.49 15.71
CA ALA A 243 4.68 -1.57 17.04
C ALA A 243 5.65 -2.13 18.09
N GLY A 244 6.55 -3.02 17.68
CA GLY A 244 7.66 -3.56 18.48
C GLY A 244 8.82 -2.59 18.73
N GLY A 245 8.82 -1.41 18.08
CA GLY A 245 9.83 -0.36 18.26
C GLY A 245 10.93 -0.32 17.19
N ASP A 246 10.81 -1.10 16.11
CA ASP A 246 11.75 -1.08 14.99
C ASP A 246 11.58 0.22 14.17
N THR A 247 12.64 1.03 14.14
CA THR A 247 12.67 2.30 13.41
C THR A 247 12.91 2.13 11.92
N THR A 248 13.57 1.05 11.48
CA THR A 248 13.74 0.69 10.07
C THR A 248 12.40 0.29 9.48
N ALA A 249 11.61 -0.51 10.19
CA ALA A 249 10.25 -0.84 9.78
C ALA A 249 9.36 0.40 9.68
N LEU A 250 9.48 1.35 10.62
CA LEU A 250 8.76 2.63 10.53
C LEU A 250 9.17 3.43 9.28
N ASN A 251 10.43 3.35 8.85
CA ASN A 251 10.89 4.06 7.65
C ASN A 251 10.25 3.52 6.35
N ILE A 252 9.77 2.27 6.32
CA ILE A 252 8.94 1.75 5.21
C ILE A 252 7.61 2.52 5.11
N PHE A 253 6.97 2.83 6.24
CA PHE A 253 5.75 3.64 6.25
C PHE A 253 6.03 5.10 5.88
N LYS A 254 7.13 5.67 6.36
CA LYS A 254 7.55 7.03 5.95
C LYS A 254 7.83 7.11 4.46
N PHE A 255 8.42 6.05 3.89
CA PHE A 255 8.66 5.96 2.46
C PHE A 255 7.34 6.03 1.67
N ILE A 256 6.35 5.18 1.96
CA ILE A 256 5.07 5.20 1.23
C ILE A 256 4.30 6.52 1.45
N VAL A 257 4.36 7.10 2.65
CA VAL A 257 3.80 8.45 2.93
C VAL A 257 4.50 9.52 2.09
N SER A 258 5.83 9.47 1.97
CA SER A 258 6.57 10.38 1.09
C SER A 258 6.16 10.23 -0.37
N LYS A 259 6.02 8.98 -0.85
CA LYS A 259 5.56 8.71 -2.22
C LYS A 259 4.15 9.21 -2.47
N GLY A 260 3.25 9.06 -1.50
CA GLY A 260 1.90 9.63 -1.59
C GLY A 260 1.93 11.16 -1.73
N ARG A 261 2.77 11.84 -0.93
CA ARG A 261 2.98 13.29 -1.07
C ARG A 261 3.46 13.66 -2.48
N GLU A 262 4.45 12.95 -3.00
CA GLU A 262 4.96 13.15 -4.37
C GLU A 262 3.89 12.89 -5.44
N HIS A 263 2.98 11.94 -5.24
CA HIS A 263 1.86 11.67 -6.16
C HIS A 263 0.84 12.82 -6.14
N ARG A 264 0.44 13.27 -4.95
CA ARG A 264 -0.47 14.38 -4.76
C ARG A 264 0.06 15.68 -5.32
N ASP A 265 1.34 16.00 -5.08
CA ASP A 265 1.91 17.28 -5.52
C ASP A 265 2.07 17.35 -7.06
N ARG A 266 1.89 16.23 -7.77
CA ARG A 266 1.84 16.17 -9.24
C ARG A 266 0.44 16.42 -9.83
N HIS A 267 -0.63 16.41 -9.02
CA HIS A 267 -2.03 16.50 -9.46
C HIS A 267 -2.84 17.55 -8.67
#